data_AF-A0A6I4ZND2-F1
#
_entry.id   AF-A0A6I4ZND2-F1
#
_cell.length_a   1.000
_cell.length_b   1.000
_cell.length_c   1.000
_cell.angle_alpha   90.00
_cell.angle_beta   90.00
_cell.angle_gamma   90.00
#
_symmetry.space_group_name_H-M   'P 1'
#
loop_
_entity.id
_entity.type
_entity.pdbx_description
1 polymer ?
#
loop_
_entity_poly.entity_id
_entity_poly.type
_entity_poly.pdbx_seq_one_letter_code
_entity_poly.pdbx_strand_id
1 'polypeptide(L)' 'MLIRHRGHTLHDGVAPRLSSTPGVLQRAAPRIGEHTREILSEALDLSEAEIDEFAEAGVFM' A
#
# COMPACT_ATOMS: atom_id res chain seq x y z
N MET A 1 11.13 -13.41 -8.57
CA MET A 1 11.26 -11.95 -8.32
C MET A 1 11.13 -11.75 -6.81
N LEU A 2 12.16 -11.23 -6.15
CA LEU A 2 12.27 -11.18 -4.69
C LEU A 2 11.57 -9.91 -4.20
N ILE A 3 10.46 -10.04 -3.46
CA ILE A 3 9.69 -8.90 -2.96
C ILE A 3 9.91 -8.79 -1.45
N ARG A 4 10.44 -7.65 -0.99
CA ARG A 4 10.84 -7.42 0.41
C ARG A 4 9.64 -7.10 1.31
N HIS A 5 8.94 -8.14 1.76
CA HIS A 5 8.41 -8.23 3.13
C HIS A 5 8.48 -9.70 3.59
N ARG A 6 9.73 -10.15 3.81
CA ARG A 6 10.19 -11.39 4.48
C ARG A 6 9.37 -12.69 4.27
N GLY A 7 9.08 -13.04 3.02
CA GLY A 7 8.61 -14.39 2.65
C GLY A 7 8.71 -14.64 1.15
N HIS A 8 8.86 -15.89 0.74
CA HIS A 8 8.67 -16.31 -0.65
C HIS A 8 7.27 -16.92 -0.75
N THR A 9 6.41 -16.33 -1.57
CA THR A 9 5.03 -16.79 -1.74
C THR A 9 4.80 -17.14 -3.21
N LEU A 10 4.13 -18.26 -3.44
CA LEU A 10 3.69 -18.66 -4.77
C LEU A 10 2.44 -17.88 -5.14
N HIS A 11 2.40 -17.38 -6.37
CA HIS A 11 1.24 -16.71 -6.95
C HIS A 11 0.97 -17.33 -8.31
N ASP A 12 -0.30 -17.44 -8.70
CA ASP A 12 -0.71 -17.97 -10.00
C ASP A 12 -0.20 -17.13 -11.18
N GLY A 13 0.29 -15.92 -10.90
CA GLY A 13 0.77 -14.95 -11.88
C GLY A 13 -0.35 -14.02 -12.36
N VAL A 14 0.03 -12.94 -13.05
CA VAL A 14 -0.93 -11.96 -13.56
C VAL A 14 -1.44 -12.40 -14.94
N ALA A 15 -2.75 -12.55 -15.08
CA ALA A 15 -3.43 -12.89 -16.32
C ALA A 15 -4.53 -11.86 -16.65
N PRO A 16 -4.79 -11.56 -17.94
CA PRO A 16 -4.10 -12.07 -19.14
C PRO A 16 -2.70 -11.46 -19.34
N ARG A 17 -1.88 -12.09 -20.20
CA ARG A 17 -0.55 -11.56 -20.58
C ARG A 17 -0.68 -10.56 -21.72
N LEU A 18 -0.62 -9.28 -21.38
CA LEU A 18 -0.59 -8.19 -22.36
C LEU A 18 0.80 -8.11 -23.01
N SER A 19 0.86 -7.97 -24.33
CA SER A 19 2.12 -7.90 -25.07
C SER A 19 2.89 -6.59 -24.86
N SER A 20 2.17 -5.48 -24.74
CA SER A 20 2.79 -4.14 -24.59
C SER A 20 2.90 -3.69 -23.14
N THR A 21 1.97 -4.10 -22.27
CA THR A 21 1.93 -3.69 -20.85
C THR A 21 1.73 -4.89 -19.91
N PRO A 22 2.66 -5.86 -19.86
CA PRO A 22 2.52 -7.03 -18.99
C PRO A 22 2.33 -6.61 -17.52
N GLY A 23 1.36 -7.23 -16.85
CA GLY A 23 1.20 -7.07 -15.40
C GLY A 23 2.37 -7.71 -14.65
N VAL A 24 2.87 -7.02 -13.62
CA VAL A 24 4.01 -7.47 -12.80
C VAL A 24 3.63 -7.35 -11.33
N LEU A 25 3.95 -8.36 -10.52
CA LEU A 25 3.91 -8.26 -9.06
C LEU A 25 5.08 -7.38 -8.61
N GLN A 26 4.80 -6.15 -8.18
CA GLN A 26 5.83 -5.15 -7.90
C GLN A 26 6.27 -5.12 -6.44
N ARG A 27 5.34 -5.37 -5.51
CA ARG A 27 5.56 -5.29 -4.06
C ARG A 27 4.68 -6.28 -3.31
N ALA A 28 4.96 -6.44 -2.03
CA ALA A 28 4.18 -7.31 -1.16
C ALA A 28 2.81 -6.69 -0.92
N ALA A 29 1.87 -7.48 -0.39
CA ALA A 29 0.68 -6.91 0.19
C ALA A 29 1.07 -5.93 1.31
N PRO A 30 0.47 -4.74 1.38
CA PRO A 30 0.75 -3.77 2.43
C PRO A 30 0.30 -4.31 3.79
N ARG A 31 0.93 -3.84 4.86
CA ARG A 31 0.39 -4.03 6.21
C ARG A 31 -0.88 -3.20 6.40
N ILE A 32 -1.71 -3.58 7.37
CA ILE A 32 -2.81 -2.72 7.83
C ILE A 32 -2.20 -1.38 8.27
N GLY A 33 -2.73 -0.29 7.73
CA GLY A 33 -2.29 1.07 8.03
C GLY A 33 -1.02 1.56 7.31
N GLU A 34 -0.36 0.74 6.48
CA GLU A 34 0.96 1.06 5.92
C GLU A 34 1.03 2.39 5.16
N HIS A 35 -0.05 2.75 4.48
CA HIS A 35 -0.15 3.98 3.67
C HIS A 35 -1.15 5.00 4.23
N THR A 36 -1.64 4.84 5.47
CA THR A 36 -2.67 5.75 6.02
C THR A 36 -2.20 7.20 5.99
N ARG A 37 -1.02 7.51 6.55
CA ARG A 37 -0.48 8.88 6.60
C ARG A 37 -0.18 9.44 5.21
N GLU A 38 0.37 8.62 4.32
CA GLU A 38 0.64 8.97 2.91
C GLU A 38 -0.65 9.43 2.20
N ILE A 39 -1.72 8.65 2.28
CA ILE A 39 -2.99 9.00 1.61
C ILE A 39 -3.67 10.21 2.26
N LEU A 40 -3.69 10.29 3.59
CA LEU A 40 -4.32 11.42 4.28
C LEU A 40 -3.60 12.74 3.98
N SER A 41 -2.28 12.73 3.88
CA SER A 41 -1.50 13.92 3.52
C SER A 41 -1.54 14.20 2.02
N GLU A 42 -1.19 13.25 1.16
CA GLU A 42 -0.98 13.52 -0.26
C GLU A 42 -2.27 13.57 -1.09
N ALA A 43 -3.25 12.74 -0.75
CA ALA A 43 -4.49 12.65 -1.52
C ALA A 43 -5.62 13.51 -0.94
N LEU A 44 -5.63 13.70 0.38
CA LEU A 44 -6.66 14.48 1.08
C LEU A 44 -6.16 15.84 1.59
N ASP A 45 -4.87 16.15 1.43
CA ASP A 45 -4.25 17.43 1.80
C ASP A 45 -4.42 17.79 3.28
N LEU A 46 -4.53 16.78 4.15
CA LEU A 46 -4.60 16.99 5.59
C LEU A 46 -3.22 17.37 6.14
N SER A 47 -3.22 18.32 7.06
CA SER A 47 -2.01 18.67 7.81
C SER A 47 -1.62 17.55 8.77
N GLU A 48 -0.34 17.50 9.13
CA GLU A 48 0.17 16.56 10.13
C GLU A 48 -0.58 16.67 11.47
N ALA A 49 -1.01 17.89 11.84
CA ALA A 49 -1.75 18.14 13.07
C ALA A 49 -3.16 17.52 13.05
N GLU A 50 -3.88 17.63 11.93
CA GLU A 50 -5.20 16.99 11.76
C GLU A 50 -5.08 15.47 11.76
N ILE A 51 -4.05 14.93 11.10
CA ILE A 51 -3.80 13.49 11.08
C ILE A 51 -3.49 12.96 12.49
N ASP A 52 -2.66 13.67 13.26
CA ASP A 52 -2.32 13.29 14.62
C ASP A 52 -3.55 13.35 15.55
N GLU A 53 -4.42 14.37 15.42
CA GLU A 53 -5.68 14.47 16.16
C GLU A 53 -6.57 13.24 15.89
N PHE A 54 -6.75 12.85 14.63
CA PHE A 54 -7.58 11.70 14.28
C PHE A 54 -6.95 10.37 14.70
N ALA A 55 -5.62 10.27 14.68
CA ALA A 55 -4.90 9.11 15.19
C ALA A 55 -5.09 8.96 16.71
N GLU A 56 -4.97 10.06 17.47
CA GLU A 56 -5.23 10.09 18.91
C GLU A 56 -6.69 9.76 19.25
N ALA A 57 -7.63 10.20 18.41
CA ALA A 57 -9.04 9.89 18.53
C ALA A 57 -9.39 8.43 18.11
N GLY A 58 -8.46 7.69 17.53
CA GLY A 58 -8.66 6.29 17.10
C GLY A 58 -9.58 6.13 15.89
N VAL A 59 -9.69 7.15 15.04
CA VAL A 59 -10.52 7.13 13.81
C VAL A 59 -9.99 6.11 12.79
N PHE A 60 -8.68 5.88 12.80
CA PHE A 60 -7.98 4.90 11.97
C PHE A 60 -6.81 4.30 12.77
N MET A 61 -6.23 3.23 12.21
CA MET A 61 -5.11 2.48 12.79
C MET A 61 -3.84 2.65 11.96
#